data_AF-K1SU37-F1
#
_entry.id   AF-K1SU37-F1
#
_cell.length_a   1.000
_cell.length_b   1.000
_cell.length_c   1.000
_cell.angle_alpha   90.00
_cell.angle_beta   90.00
_cell.angle_gamma   90.00
#
_symmetry.space_group_name_H-M   'P 1'
#
loop_
_entity.id
_entity.type
_entity.pdbx_description
1 polymer ?
#
loop_
_entity_poly.entity_id
_entity_poly.type
_entity_poly.pdbx_seq_one_letter_code
_entity_poly.pdbx_strand_id
1 'polypeptide(L)'
;YYGQNVISKNMIIADRKQLLNGNSFILGVSGGGKSFAAKGEIINQVLSSDADIIIIDPEREYSQLVSAMGGEVINISATSDNHINAMDMNKDYGDGANPVILKSEFIMSLCEQLIGGTNLGAKQKSIIDRCTASVYRSYQQNDYQGHIPTLQDFRAELFAAGRTGSKGTG
;
A
#
# COMPACT_ATOMS: atom_id res chain seq x y z
N TYR A 1 24.26 -6.54 12.10
CA TYR A 1 25.08 -5.85 13.13
C TYR A 1 24.30 -4.64 13.61
N TYR A 2 24.14 -4.45 14.92
CA TYR A 2 23.31 -3.38 15.50
C TYR A 2 24.09 -2.33 16.30
N GLY A 3 25.40 -2.53 16.47
CA GLY A 3 26.27 -1.58 17.15
C GLY A 3 27.25 -2.26 18.09
N GLN A 4 27.79 -1.47 19.01
CA GLN A 4 28.77 -1.91 19.99
C GLN A 4 28.29 -1.56 21.39
N ASN A 5 28.45 -2.49 22.32
CA ASN A 5 28.20 -2.20 23.72
C ASN A 5 29.24 -1.17 24.21
N VAL A 6 28.76 -0.06 24.76
CA VAL A 6 29.64 1.07 25.14
C VAL A 6 30.58 0.75 26.30
N ILE A 7 30.24 -0.24 27.14
CA ILE A 7 31.01 -0.67 28.31
C ILE A 7 31.99 -1.78 27.92
N SER A 8 31.48 -2.92 27.44
CA SER A 8 32.30 -4.10 27.16
C SER A 8 33.06 -4.01 25.85
N LYS A 9 32.70 -3.06 24.98
CA LYS A 9 33.21 -2.95 23.60
C LYS A 9 32.91 -4.17 22.72
N ASN A 10 32.06 -5.09 23.17
CA ASN A 10 31.61 -6.22 22.36
C ASN A 10 30.62 -5.78 21.29
N MET A 11 30.64 -6.47 20.15
CA MET A 11 29.65 -6.26 19.09
C MET A 11 28.27 -6.74 19.52
N ILE A 12 27.25 -6.00 19.13
CA ILE A 12 25.85 -6.38 19.26
C ILE A 12 25.40 -6.86 17.88
N ILE A 13 25.16 -8.17 17.77
CA ILE A 13 24.68 -8.84 16.57
C ILE A 13 23.39 -9.55 16.94
N ALA A 14 22.35 -9.36 16.14
CA ALA A 14 21.10 -10.07 16.28
C ALA A 14 20.58 -10.46 14.90
N ASP A 15 19.87 -11.58 14.83
CA ASP A 15 19.08 -11.96 13.66
C ASP A 15 17.60 -11.88 14.06
N ARG A 16 16.89 -10.87 13.51
CA ARG A 16 15.47 -10.66 13.81
C ARG A 16 14.57 -11.75 13.24
N LYS A 17 15.05 -12.56 12.28
CA LYS A 17 14.28 -13.68 11.73
C LYS A 17 14.12 -14.83 12.74
N GLN A 18 14.94 -14.86 13.79
CA GLN A 18 14.85 -15.83 14.88
C GLN A 18 13.91 -15.40 16.01
N LEU A 19 13.36 -14.18 15.95
CA LEU A 19 12.44 -13.66 16.95
C LEU A 19 11.00 -14.08 16.63
N LEU A 20 10.14 -14.10 17.66
CA LEU A 20 8.70 -14.32 17.48
C LEU A 20 8.08 -13.28 16.53
N ASN A 21 8.61 -12.05 16.54
CA ASN A 21 8.30 -11.01 15.57
C ASN A 21 9.57 -10.35 15.01
N GLY A 22 9.67 -10.26 13.68
CA GLY A 22 10.82 -9.65 13.01
C GLY A 22 10.79 -8.12 12.96
N ASN A 23 9.79 -7.47 13.56
CA ASN A 23 9.55 -6.03 13.45
C ASN A 23 10.65 -5.21 14.17
N SER A 24 10.94 -4.00 13.70
CA SER A 24 11.85 -3.07 14.38
C SER A 24 11.33 -1.64 14.25
N PHE A 25 11.65 -0.83 15.26
CA PHE A 25 11.35 0.59 15.32
C PHE A 25 12.64 1.37 15.57
N ILE A 26 12.91 2.37 14.72
CA ILE A 26 14.05 3.28 14.88
C ILE A 26 13.49 4.65 15.23
N LEU A 27 13.68 5.07 16.48
CA LEU A 27 13.20 6.35 17.01
C LEU A 27 14.37 7.26 17.34
N GLY A 28 14.17 8.58 17.18
CA GLY A 28 15.20 9.58 17.47
C GLY A 28 14.81 10.98 17.01
N VAL A 29 15.46 11.99 17.58
CA VAL A 29 15.28 13.39 17.16
C VAL A 29 15.88 13.63 15.76
N SER A 30 15.54 14.75 15.12
CA SER A 30 16.20 15.16 13.87
C SER A 30 17.72 15.29 14.10
N GLY A 31 18.52 14.80 13.16
CA GLY A 31 19.99 14.71 13.30
C GLY A 31 20.50 13.59 14.22
N GLY A 32 19.64 12.85 14.93
CA GLY A 32 20.02 11.79 15.87
C GLY A 32 20.50 10.47 15.24
N GLY A 33 20.75 10.44 13.92
CA GLY A 33 21.25 9.25 13.23
C GLY A 33 20.22 8.19 12.84
N LYS A 34 18.91 8.51 12.89
CA LYS A 34 17.83 7.57 12.48
C LYS A 34 18.03 6.99 11.09
N SER A 35 18.15 7.85 10.08
CA SER A 35 18.29 7.42 8.69
C SER A 35 19.62 6.70 8.46
N PHE A 36 20.69 7.05 9.19
CA PHE A 36 21.95 6.33 9.13
C PHE A 36 21.80 4.88 9.64
N ALA A 37 21.16 4.69 10.79
CA ALA A 37 20.87 3.37 11.33
C ALA A 37 19.98 2.54 10.39
N ALA A 38 18.92 3.15 9.84
CA ALA A 38 18.02 2.49 8.89
C ALA A 38 18.75 2.06 7.60
N LYS A 39 19.57 2.94 7.01
CA LYS A 39 20.39 2.61 5.83
C LYS A 39 21.37 1.48 6.12
N GLY A 40 22.02 1.49 7.29
CA GLY A 40 22.91 0.39 7.70
C GLY A 40 22.18 -0.95 7.83
N GLU A 41 20.96 -0.95 8.38
CA GLU A 41 20.12 -2.16 8.44
C GLU A 41 19.75 -2.65 7.03
N ILE A 42 19.32 -1.76 6.14
CA ILE A 42 18.98 -2.10 4.75
C ILE A 42 20.19 -2.71 4.03
N ILE A 43 21.36 -2.06 4.11
CA ILE A 43 22.61 -2.55 3.50
C ILE A 43 22.94 -3.95 4.04
N ASN A 44 22.83 -4.16 5.35
CA ASN A 44 23.08 -5.48 5.93
C ASN A 44 22.13 -6.52 5.34
N GLN A 45 20.82 -6.25 5.23
CA GLN A 45 19.86 -7.20 4.67
C GLN A 45 20.13 -7.51 3.19
N VAL A 46 20.48 -6.49 2.39
CA VAL A 46 20.89 -6.66 0.97
C VAL A 46 22.11 -7.58 0.87
N LEU A 47 23.11 -7.38 1.73
CA LEU A 47 24.39 -8.11 1.64
C LEU A 47 24.34 -9.50 2.29
N SER A 48 23.45 -9.71 3.26
CA SER A 48 23.42 -10.94 4.06
C SER A 48 22.28 -11.89 3.72
N SER A 49 21.38 -11.53 2.81
CA SER A 49 20.24 -12.39 2.46
C SER A 49 19.63 -12.08 1.09
N ASP A 50 18.88 -13.04 0.56
CA ASP A 50 18.09 -12.90 -0.68
C ASP A 50 16.69 -12.33 -0.42
N ALA A 51 16.54 -11.45 0.56
CA ALA A 51 15.25 -10.89 0.93
C ALA A 51 14.83 -9.77 -0.05
N ASP A 52 13.54 -9.75 -0.41
CA ASP A 52 12.94 -8.60 -1.09
C ASP A 52 12.84 -7.41 -0.13
N ILE A 53 13.35 -6.25 -0.56
CA ILE A 53 13.37 -5.03 0.24
C ILE A 53 12.56 -3.95 -0.44
N ILE A 54 11.46 -3.55 0.20
CA ILE A 54 10.57 -2.49 -0.25
C ILE A 54 10.73 -1.29 0.67
N ILE A 55 10.98 -0.11 0.11
CA ILE A 55 11.16 1.13 0.86
C ILE A 55 10.09 2.14 0.44
N ILE A 56 9.29 2.61 1.39
CA ILE A 56 8.37 3.74 1.20
C ILE A 56 9.07 5.00 1.68
N ASP A 57 9.53 5.82 0.74
CA ASP A 57 10.42 6.96 0.99
C ASP A 57 9.79 8.30 0.58
N PRO A 58 8.90 8.88 1.42
CA PRO A 58 8.26 10.16 1.11
C PRO A 58 9.26 11.34 1.12
N GLU A 59 10.40 11.22 1.80
CA GLU A 59 11.40 12.27 1.95
C GLU A 59 12.56 12.17 0.94
N ARG A 60 12.55 11.13 0.08
CA ARG A 60 13.60 10.85 -0.92
C ARG A 60 15.01 10.70 -0.32
N GLU A 61 15.11 10.19 0.91
CA GLU A 61 16.38 10.01 1.59
C GLU A 61 17.13 8.74 1.17
N TYR A 62 16.45 7.75 0.59
CA TYR A 62 16.96 6.40 0.33
C TYR A 62 17.22 6.13 -1.16
N SER A 63 16.75 6.99 -2.07
CA SER A 63 16.88 6.77 -3.52
C SER A 63 18.33 6.53 -4.00
N GLN A 64 19.30 7.26 -3.42
CA GLN A 64 20.72 7.06 -3.72
C GLN A 64 21.24 5.71 -3.23
N LEU A 65 20.79 5.27 -2.04
CA LEU A 65 21.13 3.96 -1.50
C LEU A 65 20.58 2.85 -2.40
N VAL A 66 19.30 2.95 -2.77
CA VAL A 66 18.64 1.98 -3.66
C VAL A 66 19.41 1.84 -4.96
N SER A 67 19.75 2.98 -5.59
CA SER A 67 20.53 3.00 -6.84
C SER A 67 21.92 2.37 -6.66
N ALA A 68 22.60 2.66 -5.55
CA ALA A 68 23.93 2.11 -5.26
C ALA A 68 23.91 0.60 -4.98
N MET A 69 22.80 0.06 -4.50
CA MET A 69 22.59 -1.36 -4.25
C MET A 69 21.99 -2.10 -5.47
N GLY A 70 21.83 -1.43 -6.61
CA GLY A 70 21.29 -2.03 -7.83
C GLY A 70 19.77 -2.23 -7.83
N GLY A 71 19.05 -1.58 -6.91
CA GLY A 71 17.59 -1.61 -6.86
C GLY A 71 16.93 -0.58 -7.79
N GLU A 72 15.60 -0.64 -7.87
CA GLU A 72 14.79 0.27 -8.69
C GLU A 72 14.12 1.35 -7.84
N VAL A 73 14.14 2.59 -8.32
CA VAL A 73 13.41 3.71 -7.71
C VAL A 73 12.18 4.03 -8.55
N ILE A 74 11.01 3.63 -8.06
CA ILE A 74 9.73 3.97 -8.69
C ILE A 74 9.21 5.28 -8.08
N ASN A 75 9.30 6.38 -8.83
CA ASN A 75 8.77 7.66 -8.39
C ASN A 75 7.25 7.72 -8.61
N ILE A 76 6.49 7.90 -7.54
CA ILE A 76 5.03 8.09 -7.56
C ILE A 76 4.71 9.54 -7.19
N SER A 77 4.25 10.32 -8.17
CA SER A 77 3.75 11.68 -7.99
C SER A 77 2.63 12.00 -8.97
N ALA A 78 1.92 13.11 -8.76
CA ALA A 78 0.89 13.57 -9.70
C ALA A 78 1.43 13.87 -11.12
N THR A 79 2.74 13.99 -11.25
CA THR A 79 3.45 14.32 -12.50
C THR A 79 4.33 13.19 -13.02
N SER A 80 4.40 12.06 -12.32
CA SER A 80 5.17 10.89 -12.79
C SER A 80 4.33 10.06 -13.75
N ASP A 81 4.99 9.39 -14.69
CA ASP A 81 4.33 8.40 -15.57
C ASP A 81 3.92 7.11 -14.83
N ASN A 82 4.45 6.91 -13.62
CA ASN A 82 4.10 5.77 -12.78
C ASN A 82 2.85 6.05 -11.95
N HIS A 83 1.93 5.08 -11.94
CA HIS A 83 0.69 5.15 -11.17
C HIS A 83 0.38 3.80 -10.54
N ILE A 84 -0.19 3.83 -9.33
CA ILE A 84 -0.72 2.64 -8.67
C ILE A 84 -2.23 2.60 -8.91
N ASN A 85 -2.71 1.53 -9.55
CA ASN A 85 -4.14 1.31 -9.68
C ASN A 85 -4.70 0.66 -8.42
N ALA A 86 -5.40 1.43 -7.58
CA ALA A 86 -6.06 0.92 -6.36
C ALA A 86 -7.14 -0.13 -6.65
N MET A 87 -7.68 -0.11 -7.87
CA MET A 87 -8.69 -1.05 -8.36
C MET A 87 -8.05 -2.27 -9.07
N ASP A 88 -6.72 -2.41 -9.03
CA ASP A 88 -6.09 -3.61 -9.56
C ASP A 88 -6.36 -4.83 -8.66
N MET A 89 -6.71 -5.95 -9.28
CA MET A 89 -7.11 -7.19 -8.59
C MET A 89 -7.01 -8.38 -9.54
N ASN A 90 -6.77 -9.56 -8.99
CA ASN A 90 -6.91 -10.83 -9.69
C ASN A 90 -7.82 -11.79 -8.91
N LYS A 91 -8.00 -13.00 -9.44
CA LYS A 91 -8.82 -14.05 -8.80
C LYS A 91 -8.29 -14.50 -7.42
N ASP A 92 -7.01 -14.32 -7.16
CA ASP A 92 -6.32 -14.78 -5.95
C ASP A 92 -6.32 -13.70 -4.85
N TYR A 93 -6.92 -12.53 -5.10
CA TYR A 93 -6.97 -11.45 -4.14
C TYR A 93 -7.75 -11.85 -2.89
N GLY A 94 -7.08 -11.77 -1.73
CA GLY A 94 -7.71 -11.97 -0.44
C GLY A 94 -7.78 -13.42 0.05
N ASP A 95 -6.80 -14.25 -0.34
CA ASP A 95 -6.48 -15.55 0.26
C ASP A 95 -7.69 -16.46 0.51
N GLY A 96 -8.50 -16.67 -0.54
CA GLY A 96 -9.64 -17.61 -0.53
C GLY A 96 -10.98 -17.02 -0.11
N ALA A 97 -11.03 -15.73 0.27
CA ALA A 97 -12.29 -15.00 0.37
C ALA A 97 -12.77 -14.52 -1.01
N ASN A 98 -14.01 -14.00 -1.09
CA ASN A 98 -14.51 -13.39 -2.33
C ASN A 98 -13.71 -12.10 -2.62
N PRO A 99 -12.97 -12.02 -3.74
CA PRO A 99 -12.09 -10.89 -4.04
C PRO A 99 -12.81 -9.54 -4.04
N VAL A 100 -14.04 -9.49 -4.58
CA VAL A 100 -14.82 -8.26 -4.69
C VAL A 100 -15.28 -7.73 -3.34
N ILE A 101 -15.58 -8.62 -2.39
CA ILE A 101 -15.98 -8.21 -1.03
C ILE A 101 -14.81 -7.50 -0.34
N LEU A 102 -13.63 -8.13 -0.33
CA LEU A 102 -12.45 -7.53 0.29
C LEU A 102 -11.99 -6.27 -0.43
N LYS A 103 -12.15 -6.22 -1.75
CA LYS A 103 -11.85 -5.01 -2.52
C LYS A 103 -12.85 -3.90 -2.21
N SER A 104 -14.13 -4.21 -2.03
CA SER A 104 -15.15 -3.27 -1.59
C SER A 104 -14.81 -2.68 -0.22
N GLU A 105 -14.43 -3.50 0.75
CA GLU A 105 -13.95 -3.04 2.06
C GLU A 105 -12.74 -2.12 1.95
N PHE A 106 -11.75 -2.50 1.15
CA PHE A 106 -10.59 -1.65 0.87
C PHE A 106 -10.97 -0.29 0.27
N ILE A 107 -11.85 -0.27 -0.74
CA ILE A 107 -12.30 0.98 -1.37
C ILE A 107 -13.11 1.83 -0.40
N MET A 108 -13.92 1.24 0.48
CA MET A 108 -14.58 1.98 1.57
C MET A 108 -13.56 2.64 2.49
N SER A 109 -12.56 1.90 2.97
CA SER A 109 -11.49 2.47 3.82
C SER A 109 -10.71 3.56 3.09
N LEU A 110 -10.41 3.39 1.80
CA LEU A 110 -9.78 4.42 0.97
C LEU A 110 -10.63 5.69 0.90
N CYS A 111 -11.94 5.55 0.65
CA CYS A 111 -12.86 6.69 0.64
C CYS A 111 -12.92 7.39 2.00
N GLU A 112 -12.98 6.66 3.11
CA GLU A 112 -12.96 7.21 4.48
C GLU A 112 -11.68 8.02 4.74
N GLN A 113 -10.52 7.52 4.33
CA GLN A 113 -9.25 8.27 4.44
C GLN A 113 -9.26 9.55 3.59
N LEU A 114 -9.75 9.49 2.35
CA LEU A 114 -9.77 10.63 1.44
C LEU A 114 -10.71 11.77 1.89
N ILE A 115 -11.80 11.45 2.60
CA ILE A 115 -12.75 12.46 3.13
C ILE A 115 -12.35 13.00 4.51
N GLY A 116 -11.08 12.83 4.90
CA GLY A 116 -10.54 13.34 6.15
C GLY A 116 -10.73 12.41 7.35
N GLY A 117 -10.83 11.10 7.12
CA GLY A 117 -10.92 10.08 8.18
C GLY A 117 -12.27 10.03 8.89
N THR A 118 -13.31 10.62 8.30
CA THR A 118 -14.68 10.49 8.82
C THR A 118 -15.31 9.20 8.32
N ASN A 119 -16.09 8.54 9.19
CA ASN A 119 -16.76 7.31 8.82
C ASN A 119 -17.88 7.57 7.81
N LEU A 120 -17.98 6.70 6.81
CA LEU A 120 -19.09 6.74 5.86
C LEU A 120 -20.39 6.27 6.52
N GLY A 121 -21.51 6.93 6.21
CA GLY A 121 -22.83 6.48 6.62
C GLY A 121 -23.27 5.21 5.91
N ALA A 122 -24.23 4.47 6.47
CA ALA A 122 -24.70 3.20 5.92
C ALA A 122 -25.14 3.28 4.44
N LYS A 123 -25.80 4.38 4.05
CA LYS A 123 -26.21 4.62 2.65
C LYS A 123 -25.01 4.77 1.72
N GLN A 124 -23.96 5.46 2.15
CA GLN A 124 -22.74 5.65 1.34
C GLN A 124 -21.99 4.32 1.19
N LYS A 125 -21.84 3.56 2.29
CA LYS A 125 -21.23 2.22 2.26
C LYS A 125 -21.96 1.28 1.30
N SER A 126 -23.29 1.24 1.36
CA SER A 126 -24.12 0.45 0.44
C SER A 126 -24.00 0.90 -1.03
N ILE A 127 -23.80 2.19 -1.30
CA ILE A 127 -23.56 2.68 -2.66
C ILE A 127 -22.19 2.23 -3.16
N ILE A 128 -21.13 2.40 -2.36
CA ILE A 128 -19.77 1.99 -2.70
C ILE A 128 -19.73 0.49 -2.98
N ASP A 129 -20.39 -0.32 -2.15
CA ASP A 129 -20.42 -1.77 -2.31
C ASP A 129 -21.02 -2.20 -3.65
N ARG A 130 -22.21 -1.68 -3.97
CA ARG A 130 -22.87 -1.95 -5.25
C ARG A 130 -22.07 -1.45 -6.45
N CYS A 131 -21.47 -0.25 -6.35
CA CYS A 131 -20.67 0.30 -7.44
C CYS A 131 -19.39 -0.52 -7.66
N THR A 132 -18.74 -0.94 -6.59
CA THR A 132 -17.55 -1.81 -6.67
C THR A 132 -17.90 -3.12 -7.36
N ALA A 133 -18.96 -3.80 -6.90
CA ALA A 133 -19.42 -5.04 -7.52
C ALA A 133 -19.80 -4.87 -9.00
N SER A 134 -20.47 -3.76 -9.35
CA SER A 134 -20.85 -3.44 -10.73
C SER A 134 -19.62 -3.28 -11.64
N VAL A 135 -18.63 -2.53 -11.18
CA VAL A 135 -17.38 -2.24 -11.91
C VAL A 135 -16.57 -3.50 -12.19
N TYR A 136 -16.49 -4.44 -11.24
CA TYR A 136 -15.75 -5.68 -11.43
C TYR A 136 -16.52 -6.77 -12.20
N ARG A 137 -17.83 -6.59 -12.44
CA ARG A 137 -18.69 -7.66 -12.97
C ARG A 137 -18.18 -8.24 -14.29
N SER A 138 -17.87 -7.39 -15.26
CA SER A 138 -17.38 -7.81 -16.58
C SER A 138 -15.98 -8.43 -16.48
N TYR A 139 -15.11 -7.82 -15.66
CA TYR A 139 -13.75 -8.31 -15.44
C TYR A 139 -13.75 -9.72 -14.82
N GLN A 140 -14.59 -9.97 -13.82
CA GLN A 140 -14.77 -11.31 -13.23
C GLN A 140 -15.38 -12.31 -14.22
N GLN A 141 -16.38 -11.90 -15.00
CA GLN A 141 -17.00 -12.76 -16.02
C GLN A 141 -16.01 -13.18 -17.12
N ASN A 142 -15.00 -12.34 -17.38
CA ASN A 142 -13.92 -12.61 -18.32
C ASN A 142 -12.68 -13.23 -17.65
N ASP A 143 -12.85 -13.94 -16.54
CA ASP A 143 -11.77 -14.60 -15.79
C ASP A 143 -10.59 -13.66 -15.47
N TYR A 144 -10.91 -12.42 -15.07
CA TYR A 144 -9.96 -11.37 -14.73
C TYR A 144 -9.01 -11.01 -15.89
N GLN A 145 -9.54 -11.02 -17.13
CA GLN A 145 -8.83 -10.61 -18.34
C GLN A 145 -9.48 -9.39 -19.00
N GLY A 146 -8.68 -8.64 -19.76
CA GLY A 146 -9.11 -7.48 -20.52
C GLY A 146 -8.92 -6.17 -19.76
N HIS A 147 -9.93 -5.29 -19.81
CA HIS A 147 -9.88 -3.98 -19.14
C HIS A 147 -9.85 -4.15 -17.62
N ILE A 148 -8.73 -3.79 -17.01
CA ILE A 148 -8.57 -3.77 -15.56
C ILE A 148 -9.32 -2.55 -15.02
N PRO A 149 -10.28 -2.72 -14.09
CA PRO A 149 -10.98 -1.59 -13.51
C PRO A 149 -10.05 -0.56 -12.87
N THR A 150 -10.43 0.71 -12.97
CA THR A 150 -9.70 1.85 -12.42
C THR A 150 -10.60 2.70 -11.53
N LEU A 151 -10.01 3.64 -10.78
CA LEU A 151 -10.80 4.64 -10.02
C LEU A 151 -11.65 5.54 -10.93
N GLN A 152 -11.32 5.65 -12.23
CA GLN A 152 -12.16 6.38 -13.19
C GLN A 152 -13.45 5.62 -13.48
N ASP A 153 -13.37 4.30 -13.64
CA ASP A 153 -14.54 3.42 -13.84
C ASP A 153 -15.44 3.46 -12.60
N PHE A 154 -14.85 3.35 -11.42
CA PHE A 154 -15.56 3.48 -10.15
C PHE A 154 -16.25 4.84 -9.99
N ARG A 155 -15.55 5.94 -10.33
CA ARG A 155 -16.14 7.28 -10.33
C ARG A 155 -17.33 7.35 -11.29
N ALA A 156 -17.21 6.81 -12.51
CA ALA A 156 -18.30 6.82 -13.48
C ALA A 156 -19.54 6.09 -12.95
N GLU A 157 -19.34 4.93 -12.31
CA GLU A 157 -20.43 4.14 -11.71
C GLU A 157 -21.09 4.89 -10.54
N LEU A 158 -20.31 5.54 -9.67
CA LEU A 158 -20.85 6.39 -8.60
C LEU A 158 -21.73 7.51 -9.14
N PHE A 159 -21.32 8.18 -10.22
CA PHE A 159 -22.14 9.23 -10.85
C PHE A 159 -23.42 8.68 -11.47
N ALA A 160 -23.37 7.50 -12.08
CA ALA A 160 -24.55 6.83 -12.63
C ALA A 160 -25.55 6.46 -11.52
N ALA A 161 -25.07 5.91 -10.40
CA ALA A 161 -25.87 5.57 -9.24
C ALA A 161 -26.50 6.80 -8.55
N GLY A 162 -25.83 7.96 -8.60
CA GLY A 162 -26.37 9.22 -8.08
C GLY A 162 -27.54 9.77 -8.92
N ARG A 163 -27.53 9.56 -10.24
CA ARG A 163 -28.57 10.05 -11.16
C ARG A 163 -29.87 9.23 -11.11
N THR A 164 -29.80 7.95 -10.78
CA THR A 164 -30.99 7.10 -10.63
C THR A 164 -31.78 7.40 -9.36
N GLY A 165 -31.15 8.00 -8.34
CA GLY A 165 -31.81 8.40 -7.09
C GLY A 165 -32.61 9.72 -7.15
N SER A 166 -32.48 10.54 -8.21
CA SER A 166 -33.12 11.87 -8.28
C SER A 166 -34.44 11.91 -9.06
N LYS A 167 -34.93 10.77 -9.56
CA LYS A 167 -36.20 10.69 -10.35
C LYS A 167 -37.45 10.42 -9.50
N GLY A 168 -37.37 10.56 -8.17
CA GLY A 168 -38.42 10.13 -7.23
C GLY A 168 -39.15 11.22 -6.45
N THR A 169 -39.12 12.48 -6.87
CA THR A 169 -39.95 13.55 -6.25
C THR A 169 -40.44 14.51 -7.33
N GLY A 170 -41.63 14.24 -7.85
CA GLY A 170 -42.41 15.09 -8.74
C GLY A 170 -43.87 14.71 -8.60
#